data_AF-A0A1G0LTS6-F1
#
_entry.id   AF-A0A1G0LTS6-F1
#
_cell.length_a   1.000
_cell.length_b   1.000
_cell.length_c   1.000
_cell.angle_alpha   90.00
_cell.angle_beta   90.00
_cell.angle_gamma   90.00
#
_symmetry.space_group_name_H-M   'P 1'
#
loop_
_entity.id
_entity.type
_entity.pdbx_description
1 polymer ?
#
loop_
_entity_poly.entity_id
_entity_poly.type
_entity_poly.pdbx_seq_one_letter_code
_entity_poly.pdbx_strand_id
1 'polypeptide(L)'
;YRREQWNRLLEVSADRDELEDNYDDWLRTAEGTLEKLKRNGAGIVKVDIDVNKLVAWCVVANRSVDGRARAEYVSKLLSEA
;
A
#
# COMPACT_ATOMS: atom_id res chain seq x y z
N TYR A 1 4.17 3.87 -0.27
CA TYR A 1 3.46 5.02 0.33
C TYR A 1 4.41 6.18 0.48
N ARG A 2 3.87 7.40 0.55
CA ARG A 2 4.62 8.61 0.85
C ARG A 2 4.62 8.86 2.36
N ARG A 3 5.69 9.44 2.90
CA ARG A 3 5.87 9.64 4.35
C ARG A 3 4.72 10.45 4.95
N GLU A 4 4.33 11.52 4.27
CA GLU A 4 3.27 12.43 4.66
C GLU A 4 1.88 11.77 4.70
N GLN A 5 1.69 10.64 4.03
CA GLN A 5 0.43 9.89 4.04
C GLN A 5 0.45 8.67 4.95
N TRP A 6 1.57 8.38 5.63
CA TRP A 6 1.68 7.18 6.48
C TRP A 6 0.67 7.20 7.62
N ASN A 7 0.60 8.30 8.38
CA ASN A 7 -0.37 8.43 9.48
C ASN A 7 -1.81 8.30 8.99
N ARG A 8 -2.11 8.83 7.79
CA ARG A 8 -3.44 8.68 7.19
C ARG A 8 -3.73 7.23 6.83
N LEU A 9 -2.75 6.49 6.31
CA LEU A 9 -2.91 5.06 6.02
C LEU A 9 -3.22 4.29 7.31
N LEU A 10 -2.48 4.55 8.40
CA LEU A 10 -2.70 3.90 9.69
C LEU A 10 -4.10 4.18 10.25
N GLU A 11 -4.58 5.42 10.15
CA GLU A 11 -5.89 5.84 10.66
C GLU A 11 -7.06 5.10 9.97
N VAL A 12 -6.94 4.86 8.66
CA VAL A 12 -8.05 4.31 7.86
C VAL A 12 -7.97 2.79 7.68
N SER A 13 -6.82 2.18 7.97
CA SER A 13 -6.61 0.75 7.71
C SER A 13 -7.31 -0.11 8.77
N ALA A 14 -8.16 -1.02 8.32
CA ALA A 14 -8.84 -1.98 9.18
C ALA A 14 -7.89 -3.05 9.76
N ASP A 15 -6.79 -3.31 9.05
CA ASP A 15 -5.69 -4.20 9.42
C ASP A 15 -4.49 -3.41 9.97
N ARG A 16 -4.77 -2.40 10.81
CA ARG A 16 -3.74 -1.52 11.39
C ARG A 16 -2.67 -2.29 12.16
N ASP A 17 -3.04 -3.38 12.80
CA ASP A 17 -2.17 -4.27 13.56
C ASP A 17 -1.14 -5.02 12.68
N GLU A 18 -1.37 -5.10 11.37
CA GLU A 18 -0.43 -5.66 10.40
C GLU A 18 0.56 -4.63 9.83
N LEU A 19 0.42 -3.34 10.19
CA LEU A 19 1.26 -2.25 9.71
C LEU A 19 2.26 -1.78 10.77
N GLU A 20 3.46 -1.41 10.34
CA GLU A 20 4.45 -0.80 11.23
C GLU A 20 3.96 0.54 11.81
N ASP A 21 4.43 0.88 13.02
CA ASP A 21 3.96 2.07 13.73
C ASP A 21 4.42 3.38 13.08
N ASN A 22 5.54 3.35 12.34
CA ASN A 22 6.08 4.52 11.66
C ASN A 22 6.58 4.18 10.25
N TYR A 23 6.68 5.23 9.45
CA TYR A 23 7.04 5.13 8.05
C TYR A 23 8.46 4.57 7.85
N ASP A 24 9.41 4.88 8.74
CA ASP A 24 10.80 4.45 8.57
C ASP A 24 10.97 2.95 8.77
N ASP A 25 10.23 2.38 9.72
CA ASP A 25 10.18 0.94 9.94
C ASP A 25 9.53 0.22 8.75
N TRP A 26 8.39 0.73 8.27
CA TRP A 26 7.75 0.23 7.06
C TRP A 26 8.67 0.31 5.85
N LEU A 27 9.32 1.45 5.61
CA LEU A 27 10.19 1.66 4.47
C LEU A 27 11.36 0.67 4.48
N ARG A 28 11.98 0.46 5.65
CA ARG A 28 13.06 -0.50 5.83
C ARG A 28 12.60 -1.93 5.50
N THR A 29 11.44 -2.36 6.00
CA THR A 29 10.86 -3.67 5.68
C THR A 29 10.54 -3.82 4.19
N ALA A 30 9.93 -2.79 3.60
CA ALA A 30 9.57 -2.76 2.19
C ALA A 30 10.81 -2.83 1.28
N GLU A 31 11.83 -2.02 1.54
CA GLU A 31 13.09 -2.04 0.79
C GLU A 31 13.81 -3.38 0.91
N GLY A 32 13.88 -3.96 2.11
CA GLY A 32 14.46 -5.29 2.31
C GLY A 32 13.72 -6.37 1.52
N THR A 33 12.40 -6.28 1.43
CA THR A 33 11.56 -7.20 0.65
C THR A 33 11.76 -7.01 -0.85
N LEU A 34 11.81 -5.76 -1.31
CA LEU A 34 12.08 -5.42 -2.71
C LEU A 34 13.43 -5.97 -3.18
N GLU A 35 14.48 -5.80 -2.38
CA GLU A 35 15.81 -6.31 -2.73
C GLU A 35 15.86 -7.83 -2.75
N LYS A 36 15.15 -8.52 -1.85
CA LYS A 36 15.00 -9.98 -1.89
C LYS A 36 14.30 -10.45 -3.18
N LEU A 37 13.20 -9.80 -3.54
CA LEU A 37 12.43 -10.14 -4.74
C LEU A 37 13.23 -9.88 -6.03
N LYS A 38 13.95 -8.77 -6.11
CA LYS A 38 14.84 -8.46 -7.24
C LYS A 38 15.94 -9.52 -7.40
N ARG A 39 16.60 -9.93 -6.30
CA ARG A 39 17.62 -10.99 -6.35
C ARG A 39 17.08 -12.32 -6.85
N ASN A 40 15.78 -12.58 -6.65
CA ASN A 40 15.10 -13.77 -7.13
C ASN A 40 14.57 -13.64 -8.57
N GLY A 41 14.93 -12.57 -9.29
CA GLY A 41 14.55 -12.36 -10.69
C GLY A 41 13.12 -11.84 -10.90
N ALA A 42 12.44 -11.39 -9.84
CA ALA A 42 11.09 -10.84 -9.97
C ALA A 42 11.10 -9.47 -10.65
N GLY A 43 10.22 -9.28 -11.64
CA GLY A 43 9.89 -7.94 -12.15
C GLY A 43 9.02 -7.20 -11.15
N ILE A 44 9.50 -6.07 -10.63
CA ILE A 44 8.79 -5.28 -9.62
C ILE A 44 8.43 -3.91 -10.18
N VAL A 45 7.16 -3.56 -10.08
CA VAL A 45 6.65 -2.23 -10.39
C VAL A 45 6.24 -1.55 -9.09
N LYS A 46 6.84 -0.39 -8.80
CA LYS A 46 6.40 0.46 -7.69
C LYS A 46 5.23 1.32 -8.17
N VAL A 47 4.11 1.26 -7.46
CA VAL A 47 2.93 2.08 -7.74
C VAL A 47 2.77 3.09 -6.62
N ASP A 48 2.66 4.37 -6.98
CA ASP A 48 2.33 5.42 -6.03
C ASP A 48 0.84 5.35 -5.70
N ILE A 49 0.52 5.22 -4.42
CA ILE A 49 -0.85 5.14 -3.92
C ILE A 49 -1.14 6.42 -3.16
N ASP A 50 -2.13 7.18 -3.63
CA ASP A 50 -2.75 8.24 -2.84
C ASP A 50 -3.79 7.62 -1.89
N VAL A 51 -3.51 7.68 -0.59
CA VAL A 51 -4.36 7.08 0.45
C VAL A 51 -5.79 7.64 0.41
N ASN A 52 -5.97 8.92 0.08
CA ASN A 52 -7.31 9.50 0.03
C ASN A 52 -8.11 8.99 -1.17
N LYS A 53 -7.44 8.75 -2.31
CA LYS A 53 -8.09 8.14 -3.48
C LYS A 53 -8.43 6.67 -3.25
N LEU A 54 -7.56 5.94 -2.55
CA LEU A 54 -7.82 4.58 -2.09
C LEU A 54 -9.08 4.54 -1.19
N VAL A 55 -9.16 5.43 -0.19
CA VAL A 55 -10.33 5.53 0.70
C VAL A 55 -11.60 5.81 -0.10
N ALA A 56 -11.57 6.80 -0.99
CA ALA A 56 -12.73 7.14 -1.82
C ALA A 56 -13.17 5.95 -2.69
N TRP A 57 -12.23 5.20 -3.25
CA TRP A 57 -12.52 3.99 -4.01
C TRP A 57 -13.12 2.88 -3.14
N CYS A 58 -12.57 2.64 -1.95
CA CYS A 58 -13.11 1.65 -0.99
C CYS A 58 -14.54 1.99 -0.54
N VAL A 59 -14.83 3.29 -0.33
CA VAL A 59 -16.19 3.76 0.01
C VAL A 59 -17.18 3.43 -1.11
N VAL A 60 -16.83 3.74 -2.37
CA VAL A 60 -17.69 3.41 -3.53
C VAL A 60 -17.87 1.90 -3.68
N ALA A 61 -16.85 1.11 -3.35
CA ALA A 61 -16.88 -0.35 -3.39
C ALA A 61 -17.51 -0.99 -2.14
N ASN A 62 -18.00 -0.20 -1.17
CA ASN A 62 -18.55 -0.65 0.11
C ASN A 62 -17.66 -1.67 0.85
N ARG A 63 -16.36 -1.37 0.97
CA ARG A 63 -15.37 -2.25 1.62
C ARG A 63 -14.44 -1.49 2.55
N SER A 64 -13.86 -2.20 3.49
CA SER A 64 -12.80 -1.69 4.36
C SER A 64 -11.50 -1.43 3.60
N VAL A 65 -10.68 -0.51 4.11
CA VAL A 65 -9.31 -0.34 3.65
C VAL A 65 -8.44 -1.39 4.35
N ASP A 66 -8.16 -2.49 3.67
CA ASP A 66 -7.31 -3.58 4.17
C ASP A 66 -6.24 -3.96 3.12
N GLY A 67 -5.35 -4.89 3.47
CA GLY A 67 -4.28 -5.37 2.58
C GLY A 67 -4.80 -5.86 1.23
N ARG A 68 -5.95 -6.52 1.23
CA ARG A 68 -6.59 -7.01 0.01
C ARG A 68 -7.12 -5.86 -0.85
N ALA A 69 -7.78 -4.88 -0.25
CA ALA A 69 -8.26 -3.68 -0.95
C ALA A 69 -7.09 -2.88 -1.54
N ARG A 70 -5.97 -2.78 -0.82
CA ARG A 70 -4.75 -2.11 -1.30
C ARG A 70 -4.17 -2.82 -2.53
N ALA A 71 -4.09 -4.15 -2.50
CA ALA A 71 -3.62 -4.94 -3.64
C ALA A 71 -4.55 -4.78 -4.87
N GLU A 72 -5.87 -4.91 -4.68
CA GLU A 72 -6.85 -4.76 -5.76
C GLU A 72 -6.84 -3.35 -6.35
N TYR A 73 -6.70 -2.32 -5.52
CA TYR A 73 -6.59 -0.93 -5.97
C TYR A 73 -5.35 -0.71 -6.85
N VAL A 74 -4.21 -1.29 -6.48
CA VAL A 74 -2.99 -1.26 -7.30
C VAL A 74 -3.21 -1.93 -8.65
N SER A 75 -3.87 -3.09 -8.69
CA SER A 75 -4.20 -3.76 -9.96
C SER A 75 -5.08 -2.90 -10.86
N LYS A 76 -6.06 -2.18 -10.28
CA LYS A 76 -6.88 -1.22 -11.01
C LYS A 76 -6.03 -0.09 -11.60
N LEU A 77 -5.16 0.53 -10.80
CA LEU A 77 -4.29 1.62 -11.26
C LEU A 77 -3.38 1.19 -12.42
N LEU A 78 -2.84 -0.04 -12.37
CA LEU A 78 -2.01 -0.58 -13.45
C LEU A 78 -2.80 -0.94 -14.71
N SER A 79 -4.08 -1.27 -14.58
CA SER A 79 -4.93 -1.59 -15.74
C SER A 79 -5.45 -0.35 -16.46
N GLU A 80 -5.37 0.81 -15.82
CA GLU A 80 -5.84 2.11 -16.32
C GLU A 80 -4.70 3.06 -16.73
N ALA A 81 -3.45 2.60 -16.59
CA ALA A 81 -2.23 3.32 -16.98
C ALA A 81 -1.81 2.96 -18.41
#